data_AF-A0A7X0RHF1-F1
#
_entry.id   AF-A0A7X0RHF1-F1
#
_cell.length_a   1.000
_cell.length_b   1.000
_cell.length_c   1.000
_cell.angle_alpha   90.00
_cell.angle_beta   90.00
_cell.angle_gamma   90.00
#
_symmetry.space_group_name_H-M   'P 1'
#
loop_
_entity.id
_entity.type
_entity.pdbx_description
1 polymer ?
#
loop_
_entity_poly.entity_id
_entity_poly.type
_entity_poly.pdbx_seq_one_letter_code
_entity_poly.pdbx_strand_id
1 'polypeptide(L)'
;MRRRTSLHSSGRRSDVDLAADRAWPVVASGQDRPQWYVDAAPFVFRGAVDRLVGGEGRRWRPPGTPVLSTGDTAGFWRVVEADHGARRLVLEADLRSPGSVLLHTEVTPLGETRCRVTQRVSFAPRGLLGTAYLLADLPAREAVIELVHRRLLTDLERR
;
A
#
# COMPACT_ATOMS: atom_id res chain seq x y z
N MET A 1 4.42 -3.79 17.58
CA MET A 1 4.52 -2.90 16.41
C MET A 1 5.72 -1.96 16.58
N ARG A 2 6.81 -2.12 15.79
CA ARG A 2 7.97 -1.21 15.83
C ARG A 2 7.84 -0.17 14.71
N ARG A 3 7.89 1.13 15.04
CA ARG A 3 7.81 2.24 14.07
C ARG A 3 9.22 2.58 13.56
N ARG A 4 9.37 2.76 12.25
CA ARG A 4 10.56 3.38 11.64
C ARG A 4 10.06 4.55 10.81
N THR A 5 10.20 5.75 11.35
CA THR A 5 9.72 6.99 10.73
C THR A 5 10.94 7.80 10.30
N SER A 6 10.96 8.21 9.03
CA SER A 6 11.81 9.29 8.54
C SER A 6 10.91 10.40 8.03
N LEU A 7 11.42 11.63 7.86
CA LEU A 7 10.61 12.75 7.37
C LEU A 7 9.81 12.40 6.10
N HIS A 8 10.40 11.58 5.23
CA HIS A 8 9.84 11.15 3.95
C HIS A 8 9.10 9.81 3.99
N SER A 9 9.08 9.09 5.12
CA SER A 9 8.42 7.78 5.16
C SER A 9 7.95 7.32 6.53
N SER A 10 6.83 6.60 6.52
CA SER A 10 6.22 6.00 7.70
C SER A 10 6.05 4.50 7.45
N GLY A 11 6.40 3.68 8.45
CA GLY A 11 6.33 2.22 8.33
C GLY A 11 5.60 1.54 9.47
N ARG A 12 5.07 0.35 9.17
CA ARG A 12 4.48 -0.61 10.11
C ARG A 12 5.04 -2.00 9.85
N ARG A 13 5.14 -2.78 10.91
CA ARG A 13 5.67 -4.14 10.88
C ARG A 13 4.97 -4.98 11.93
N SER A 14 4.48 -6.14 11.49
CA SER A 14 3.79 -7.12 12.33
C SER A 14 4.20 -8.53 11.94
N ASP A 15 4.29 -9.38 12.96
CA ASP A 15 4.53 -10.81 12.78
C ASP A 15 3.17 -11.49 12.73
N VAL A 16 3.00 -12.42 11.80
CA VAL A 16 1.73 -13.11 11.53
C VAL A 16 2.00 -14.61 11.64
N ASP A 17 1.09 -15.32 12.29
CA ASP A 17 1.15 -16.79 12.42
C ASP A 17 0.60 -17.46 11.16
N LEU A 18 1.20 -17.11 10.02
CA LEU A 18 0.91 -17.63 8.70
C LEU A 18 2.23 -17.81 7.94
N ALA A 19 2.40 -18.96 7.30
CA ALA A 19 3.56 -19.22 6.45
C ALA A 19 3.65 -18.16 5.34
N ALA A 20 4.86 -17.69 5.04
CA ALA A 20 5.05 -16.61 4.08
C ALA A 20 4.50 -16.96 2.67
N ASP A 21 4.50 -18.24 2.28
CA ASP A 21 3.96 -18.71 0.98
C ASP A 21 2.44 -18.62 0.91
N ARG A 22 1.78 -18.66 2.07
CA ARG A 22 0.33 -18.48 2.19
C ARG A 22 -0.05 -17.01 2.31
N ALA A 23 0.78 -16.20 2.96
CA ALA A 23 0.57 -14.77 3.08
C ALA A 23 0.76 -14.03 1.74
N TRP A 24 1.76 -14.43 0.94
CA TRP A 24 2.13 -13.70 -0.26
C TRP A 24 1.01 -13.56 -1.32
N PRO A 25 0.24 -14.60 -1.67
CA PRO A 25 -0.88 -14.47 -2.60
C PRO A 25 -2.00 -13.53 -2.13
N VAL A 26 -2.10 -13.24 -0.82
CA VAL A 26 -3.03 -12.25 -0.26
C VAL A 26 -2.46 -10.84 -0.42
N VAL A 27 -1.18 -10.67 -0.08
CA VAL A 27 -0.47 -9.39 -0.19
C VAL A 27 -0.43 -8.90 -1.64
N ALA A 28 -0.05 -9.79 -2.56
CA ALA A 28 0.10 -9.48 -3.98
C ALA A 28 -1.14 -9.82 -4.79
N SER A 29 -2.31 -10.05 -4.17
CA SER A 29 -3.52 -10.47 -4.89
C SER A 29 -3.89 -9.49 -5.98
N GLY A 30 -4.09 -9.97 -7.22
CA GLY A 30 -4.59 -9.17 -8.35
C GLY A 30 -6.09 -9.36 -8.61
N GLN A 31 -6.78 -10.13 -7.77
CA GLN A 31 -8.15 -10.57 -8.03
C GLN A 31 -9.14 -9.40 -8.04
N ASP A 32 -10.16 -9.45 -8.91
CA ASP A 32 -11.24 -8.47 -8.98
C ASP A 32 -12.24 -8.66 -7.82
N ARG A 33 -11.77 -8.32 -6.62
CA ARG A 33 -12.51 -8.33 -5.36
C ARG A 33 -11.96 -7.21 -4.46
N PRO A 34 -12.56 -6.93 -3.29
CA PRO A 34 -12.01 -5.91 -2.40
C PRO A 34 -10.56 -6.21 -2.01
N GLN A 35 -9.67 -5.23 -2.19
CA GLN A 35 -8.23 -5.35 -1.94
C GLN A 35 -7.77 -4.32 -0.91
N TRP A 36 -6.86 -4.69 0.00
CA TRP A 36 -6.33 -3.80 1.03
C TRP A 36 -5.73 -2.50 0.46
N TYR A 37 -5.12 -2.56 -0.73
CA TYR A 37 -4.49 -1.40 -1.38
C TYR A 37 -5.49 -0.54 -2.18
N VAL A 38 -6.72 -0.99 -2.40
CA VAL A 38 -7.76 -0.23 -3.13
C VAL A 38 -8.86 0.26 -2.19
N ASP A 39 -9.26 -0.61 -1.24
CA ASP A 39 -10.49 -0.49 -0.46
C ASP A 39 -10.26 -0.23 1.03
N ALA A 40 -9.00 -0.04 1.46
CA ALA A 40 -8.76 0.49 2.80
C ALA A 40 -9.41 1.86 2.97
N ALA A 41 -9.93 2.13 4.17
CA ALA A 41 -10.71 3.33 4.47
C ALA A 41 -10.07 4.66 4.00
N PRO A 42 -8.74 4.90 4.14
CA PRO A 42 -8.13 6.12 3.65
C PRO A 42 -8.25 6.31 2.13
N PHE A 43 -8.17 5.22 1.36
CA PHE A 43 -8.23 5.25 -0.09
C PHE A 43 -9.66 5.41 -0.61
N VAL A 44 -10.63 4.81 0.10
CA VAL A 44 -12.05 5.04 -0.14
C VAL A 44 -12.40 6.51 0.10
N PHE A 45 -11.98 7.06 1.24
CA PHE A 45 -12.19 8.47 1.57
C PHE A 45 -11.53 9.39 0.53
N ARG A 46 -10.26 9.15 0.21
CA ARG A 46 -9.52 9.94 -0.80
C ARG A 46 -10.22 9.92 -2.15
N GLY A 47 -10.67 8.74 -2.60
CA GLY A 47 -11.39 8.59 -3.86
C GLY A 47 -12.74 9.32 -3.86
N ALA A 48 -13.42 9.42 -2.72
CA ALA A 48 -14.64 10.23 -2.60
C ALA A 48 -14.34 11.73 -2.70
N VAL A 49 -13.32 12.21 -1.97
CA VAL A 49 -12.87 13.62 -2.05
C VAL A 49 -12.48 13.99 -3.48
N ASP A 50 -11.76 13.10 -4.17
CA ASP A 50 -11.32 13.34 -5.55
C ASP A 50 -12.50 13.55 -6.50
N ARG A 51 -13.53 12.70 -6.40
CA ARG A 51 -14.76 12.85 -7.20
C ARG A 51 -15.51 14.15 -6.90
N LEU A 52 -15.52 14.61 -5.64
CA LEU A 52 -16.18 15.87 -5.27
C LEU A 52 -15.51 17.09 -5.90
N VAL A 53 -14.22 17.03 -6.20
CA VAL A 53 -13.46 18.12 -6.86
C VAL A 53 -13.27 17.89 -8.37
N GLY A 54 -14.04 16.97 -8.97
CA GLY A 54 -14.03 16.70 -10.41
C GLY A 54 -12.92 15.77 -10.91
N GLY A 55 -12.25 15.04 -10.01
CA GLY A 55 -11.29 13.99 -10.34
C GLY A 55 -11.95 12.62 -10.59
N GLU A 56 -11.16 11.68 -11.12
CA GLU A 56 -11.64 10.33 -11.48
C GLU A 56 -11.73 9.39 -10.26
N GLY A 57 -11.16 9.75 -9.11
CA GLY A 57 -11.15 8.93 -7.92
C GLY A 57 -10.38 7.62 -8.11
N ARG A 58 -11.04 6.48 -7.89
CA ARG A 58 -10.46 5.14 -8.15
C ARG A 58 -10.69 4.80 -9.61
N ARG A 59 -9.67 5.05 -10.43
CA ARG A 59 -9.72 4.94 -11.89
C ARG A 59 -9.76 3.50 -12.39
N TRP A 60 -8.95 2.62 -11.80
CA TRP A 60 -8.76 1.25 -12.29
C TRP A 60 -9.38 0.21 -11.36
N ARG A 61 -9.86 -0.90 -11.93
CA ARG A 61 -10.19 -2.10 -11.17
C ARG A 61 -8.94 -2.97 -11.01
N PRO A 62 -8.85 -3.84 -9.98
CA PRO A 62 -7.84 -4.89 -9.98
C PRO A 62 -7.89 -5.71 -11.27
N PRO A 63 -6.75 -6.21 -11.77
CA PRO A 63 -6.66 -6.84 -13.10
C PRO A 63 -7.38 -8.18 -13.23
N GLY A 64 -7.87 -8.77 -12.14
CA GLY A 64 -8.54 -10.07 -12.14
C GLY A 64 -7.58 -11.26 -12.16
N THR A 65 -6.27 -11.03 -12.04
CA THR A 65 -5.24 -12.07 -12.02
C THR A 65 -5.08 -12.67 -10.62
N PRO A 66 -4.49 -13.89 -10.47
CA PRO A 66 -4.22 -14.45 -9.15
C PRO A 66 -3.31 -13.55 -8.30
N VAL A 67 -2.25 -13.01 -8.92
CA VAL A 67 -1.30 -12.06 -8.33
C VAL A 67 -1.01 -10.91 -9.30
N LEU A 68 -0.72 -9.74 -8.76
CA LEU A 68 -0.31 -8.55 -9.48
C LEU A 68 1.05 -8.76 -10.14
N SER A 69 1.23 -8.22 -11.34
CA SER A 69 2.48 -8.13 -12.07
C SER A 69 2.97 -6.69 -12.17
N THR A 70 4.27 -6.49 -12.37
CA THR A 70 4.82 -5.17 -12.69
C THR A 70 4.14 -4.60 -13.93
N GLY A 71 3.70 -3.34 -13.85
CA GLY A 71 2.94 -2.66 -14.90
C GLY A 71 1.42 -2.70 -14.72
N ASP A 72 0.90 -3.59 -13.86
CA ASP A 72 -0.53 -3.62 -13.55
C ASP A 72 -1.01 -2.32 -12.90
N THR A 73 -2.32 -2.10 -12.95
CA THR A 73 -2.96 -0.93 -12.32
C THR A 73 -4.18 -1.35 -11.53
N ALA A 74 -4.46 -0.64 -10.45
CA ALA A 74 -5.63 -0.89 -9.60
C ALA A 74 -5.93 0.30 -8.67
N GLY A 75 -7.18 0.73 -8.60
CA GLY A 75 -7.58 1.95 -7.91
C GLY A 75 -6.93 3.17 -8.55
N PHE A 76 -5.97 3.76 -7.85
CA PHE A 76 -5.11 4.83 -8.37
C PHE A 76 -3.62 4.43 -8.31
N TRP A 77 -3.33 3.13 -8.19
CA TRP A 77 -1.98 2.60 -8.09
C TRP A 77 -1.51 2.06 -9.44
N ARG A 78 -0.25 2.32 -9.75
CA ARG A 78 0.54 1.54 -10.71
C ARG A 78 1.48 0.62 -9.95
N VAL A 79 1.56 -0.64 -10.36
CA VAL A 79 2.52 -1.60 -9.81
C VAL A 79 3.87 -1.32 -10.45
N VAL A 80 4.78 -0.71 -9.70
CA VAL A 80 6.14 -0.42 -10.20
C VAL A 80 7.08 -1.61 -9.99
N GLU A 81 6.77 -2.48 -9.03
CA GLU A 81 7.52 -3.70 -8.77
C GLU A 81 6.61 -4.76 -8.13
N ALA A 82 6.58 -5.95 -8.70
CA ALA A 82 6.04 -7.16 -8.07
C ALA A 82 7.08 -8.28 -8.18
N ASP A 83 7.97 -8.38 -7.18
CA ASP A 83 8.94 -9.45 -7.07
C ASP A 83 8.37 -10.57 -6.20
N HIS A 84 7.95 -11.67 -6.85
CA HIS A 84 7.38 -12.82 -6.16
C HIS A 84 8.42 -13.72 -5.49
N GLY A 85 9.68 -13.65 -5.91
CA GLY A 85 10.78 -14.39 -5.27
C GLY A 85 11.17 -13.75 -3.95
N ALA A 86 11.41 -12.44 -3.96
CA ALA A 86 11.71 -11.65 -2.77
C ALA A 86 10.47 -11.28 -1.95
N ARG A 87 9.26 -11.52 -2.48
CA ARG A 87 7.95 -11.19 -1.88
C ARG A 87 7.84 -9.72 -1.55
N ARG A 88 8.12 -8.90 -2.56
CA ARG A 88 8.16 -7.44 -2.50
C ARG A 88 7.19 -6.86 -3.51
N LEU A 89 6.29 -6.01 -3.04
CA LEU A 89 5.31 -5.29 -3.85
C LEU A 89 5.51 -3.80 -3.63
N VAL A 90 5.64 -3.04 -4.71
CA VAL A 90 5.75 -1.59 -4.67
C VAL A 90 4.68 -0.99 -5.58
N LEU A 91 3.85 -0.14 -4.99
CA LEU A 91 2.77 0.58 -5.67
C LEU A 91 3.10 2.07 -5.71
N GLU A 92 3.05 2.68 -6.87
CA GLU A 92 3.14 4.14 -7.04
C GLU A 92 1.75 4.72 -7.26
N ALA A 93 1.41 5.75 -6.49
CA ALA A 93 0.13 6.42 -6.64
C ALA A 93 0.16 7.34 -7.87
N ASP A 94 -0.73 7.10 -8.84
CA ASP A 94 -1.00 8.00 -9.96
C ASP A 94 -2.00 9.08 -9.54
N LEU A 95 -1.51 10.04 -8.75
CA LEU A 95 -2.31 11.15 -8.25
C LEU A 95 -1.74 12.48 -8.74
N ARG A 96 -2.61 13.47 -8.95
CA ARG A 96 -2.19 14.88 -9.05
C ARG A 96 -1.75 15.35 -7.67
N SER A 97 -0.50 15.10 -7.33
CA SER A 97 0.15 15.44 -6.07
C SER A 97 1.46 16.18 -6.37
N PRO A 98 1.90 17.12 -5.52
CA PRO A 98 3.20 17.80 -5.66
C PRO A 98 4.40 16.87 -5.34
N GLY A 99 4.28 15.57 -5.62
CA GLY A 99 5.25 14.53 -5.29
C GLY A 99 4.71 13.13 -5.61
N SER A 100 5.60 12.14 -5.63
CA SER A 100 5.24 10.72 -5.80
C SER A 100 5.04 10.05 -4.45
N VAL A 101 4.00 9.20 -4.35
CA VAL A 101 3.76 8.36 -3.17
C VAL A 101 4.02 6.92 -3.55
N LEU A 102 4.89 6.24 -2.81
CA LEU A 102 5.17 4.82 -2.95
C LEU A 102 4.68 4.07 -1.72
N LEU A 103 3.99 2.96 -1.93
CA LEU A 103 3.59 2.01 -0.90
C LEU A 103 4.33 0.70 -1.12
N HIS A 104 5.32 0.46 -0.26
CA HIS A 104 6.11 -0.77 -0.25
C HIS A 104 5.49 -1.76 0.72
N THR A 105 5.38 -3.01 0.30
CA THR A 105 4.96 -4.12 1.14
C THR A 105 5.89 -5.30 0.91
N GLU A 106 6.39 -5.89 2.00
CA GLU A 106 7.33 -7.01 1.97
C GLU A 106 6.88 -8.08 2.95
N VAL A 107 7.02 -9.35 2.55
CA VAL A 107 6.74 -10.51 3.41
C VAL A 107 8.02 -11.31 3.63
N THR A 108 8.51 -11.32 4.86
CA THR A 108 9.72 -12.08 5.24
C THR A 108 9.34 -13.33 6.04
N PRO A 109 9.81 -14.53 5.68
CA PRO A 109 9.63 -15.73 6.50
C PRO A 109 10.24 -15.58 7.90
N LEU A 110 9.56 -16.13 8.91
CA LEU A 110 10.05 -16.24 10.29
C LEU A 110 9.95 -17.71 10.76
N GLY A 111 10.59 -18.60 10.00
CA GLY A 111 10.40 -20.05 10.11
C GLY A 111 9.31 -20.56 9.16
N GLU A 112 8.85 -21.79 9.38
CA GLU A 112 7.95 -22.49 8.46
C GLU A 112 6.50 -22.01 8.56
N THR A 113 6.04 -21.65 9.76
CA THR A 113 4.62 -21.36 10.03
C THR A 113 4.33 -19.89 10.28
N ARG A 114 5.35 -19.04 10.32
CA ARG A 114 5.21 -17.62 10.64
C ARG A 114 5.88 -16.75 9.59
N CYS A 115 5.36 -15.55 9.40
CA CYS A 115 5.98 -14.56 8.56
C CYS A 115 5.86 -13.18 9.18
N ARG A 116 6.43 -12.22 8.49
CA ARG A 116 6.52 -10.85 8.92
C ARG A 116 6.20 -9.94 7.78
N VAL A 117 5.15 -9.17 7.96
CA VAL A 117 4.66 -8.22 6.98
C VAL A 117 5.18 -6.85 7.36
N THR A 118 5.96 -6.25 6.45
CA THR A 118 6.48 -4.90 6.59
C THR A 118 5.83 -4.03 5.53
N GLN A 119 5.22 -2.93 5.95
CA GLN A 119 4.67 -1.92 5.05
C GLN A 119 5.30 -0.58 5.29
N ARG A 120 5.60 0.13 4.21
CA ARG A 120 6.17 1.47 4.27
C ARG A 120 5.52 2.35 3.20
N VAL A 121 4.96 3.47 3.62
CA VAL A 121 4.59 4.54 2.71
C VAL A 121 5.70 5.57 2.67
N SER A 122 6.11 5.99 1.48
CA SER A 122 7.06 7.09 1.30
C SER A 122 6.54 8.13 0.35
N PHE A 123 6.86 9.38 0.65
CA PHE A 123 6.54 10.53 -0.18
C PHE A 123 7.83 11.17 -0.67
N ALA A 124 7.97 11.27 -1.99
CA ALA A 124 9.05 11.97 -2.66
C ALA A 124 8.52 13.33 -3.15
N PRO A 125 8.81 14.44 -2.44
CA PRO A 125 8.32 15.76 -2.83
C PRO A 125 8.96 16.23 -4.14
N ARG A 126 8.22 17.00 -4.94
CA ARG A 126 8.70 17.73 -6.12
C ARG A 126 8.59 19.23 -5.88
N GLY A 127 9.71 19.95 -5.97
CA GLY A 127 9.76 21.41 -5.79
C GLY A 127 9.47 21.90 -4.37
N LEU A 128 9.50 23.22 -4.17
CA LEU A 128 9.36 23.86 -2.85
C LEU A 128 7.97 23.64 -2.22
N LEU A 129 6.91 23.60 -3.04
CA LEU A 129 5.55 23.30 -2.59
C LEU A 129 5.42 21.87 -2.05
N GLY A 130 6.14 20.90 -2.64
CA GLY A 130 6.20 19.53 -2.13
C GLY A 130 6.86 19.45 -0.76
N THR A 131 7.91 20.23 -0.52
CA THR A 131 8.59 20.30 0.80
C THR A 131 7.70 20.91 1.88
N ALA A 132 6.94 21.97 1.56
CA ALA A 132 5.96 22.51 2.51
C ALA A 132 4.84 21.50 2.81
N TYR A 133 4.37 20.78 1.79
CA TYR A 133 3.36 19.73 1.93
C TYR A 133 3.83 18.55 2.80
N LEU A 134 5.11 18.18 2.71
CA LEU A 134 5.71 17.07 3.46
C LEU A 134 5.46 17.16 4.98
N LEU A 135 5.59 18.35 5.54
CA LEU A 135 5.42 18.59 6.98
C LEU A 135 3.95 18.55 7.40
N ALA A 136 3.05 19.08 6.56
CA ALA A 136 1.61 19.07 6.80
C ALA A 136 0.98 17.67 6.63
N ASP A 137 1.55 16.83 5.77
CA ASP A 137 1.04 15.49 5.44
C ASP A 137 1.41 14.42 6.48
N LEU A 138 2.41 14.65 7.34
CA LEU A 138 2.88 13.65 8.30
C LEU A 138 1.77 12.96 9.13
N PRO A 139 0.83 13.67 9.79
CA PRO A 139 -0.25 13.02 10.54
C PRO A 139 -1.18 12.21 9.64
N ALA A 140 -1.50 12.71 8.43
CA ALA A 140 -2.31 11.99 7.46
C ALA A 140 -1.61 10.69 7.02
N ARG A 141 -0.31 10.76 6.73
CA ARG A 141 0.51 9.61 6.34
C ARG A 141 0.59 8.55 7.42
N GLU A 142 0.75 8.95 8.69
CA GLU A 142 0.73 8.02 9.83
C GLU A 142 -0.63 7.33 9.99
N ALA A 143 -1.74 8.05 9.75
CA ALA A 143 -3.08 7.46 9.76
C ALA A 143 -3.29 6.51 8.57
N VAL A 144 -2.86 6.90 7.37
CA VAL A 144 -2.93 6.07 6.16
C VAL A 144 -2.22 4.74 6.39
N ILE A 145 -0.95 4.77 6.79
CA ILE A 145 -0.17 3.52 6.96
C ILE A 145 -0.74 2.64 8.06
N GLU A 146 -1.27 3.23 9.14
CA GLU A 146 -1.91 2.46 10.22
C GLU A 146 -3.15 1.72 9.73
N LEU A 147 -4.06 2.43 9.05
CA LEU A 147 -5.34 1.88 8.61
C LEU A 147 -5.16 0.87 7.48
N VAL A 148 -4.23 1.13 6.56
CA VAL A 148 -3.88 0.20 5.48
C VAL A 148 -3.23 -1.05 6.04
N HIS A 149 -2.34 -0.91 7.03
CA HIS A 149 -1.70 -2.05 7.66
C HIS A 149 -2.68 -2.93 8.42
N ARG A 150 -3.57 -2.34 9.21
CA ARG A 150 -4.65 -3.09 9.87
C ARG A 150 -5.53 -3.80 8.87
N ARG A 151 -5.89 -3.14 7.77
CA ARG A 151 -6.71 -3.76 6.73
C ARG A 151 -6.04 -4.99 6.14
N LEU A 152 -4.74 -4.91 5.81
CA LEU A 152 -3.99 -6.05 5.29
C LEU A 152 -3.91 -7.19 6.30
N LEU A 153 -3.68 -6.92 7.58
CA LEU A 153 -3.66 -7.96 8.62
C LEU A 153 -5.01 -8.67 8.72
N THR A 154 -6.12 -7.95 8.67
CA THR A 154 -7.46 -8.55 8.62
C THR A 154 -7.68 -9.42 7.38
N ASP A 155 -7.14 -9.01 6.22
CA ASP A 155 -7.25 -9.81 5.00
C ASP A 155 -6.41 -11.09 5.07
N LEU A 156 -5.30 -11.08 5.83
CA LEU A 156 -4.45 -12.25 6.10
C LEU A 156 -5.07 -13.22 7.12
N GLU A 157 -5.73 -12.71 8.16
CA GLU A 157 -6.40 -13.54 9.19
C GLU A 157 -7.61 -14.32 8.65
N ARG A 158 -8.19 -13.88 7.54
CA ARG A 158 -9.37 -14.53 6.90
C ARG A 158 -9.00 -15.69 5.97
N ARG A 159 -7.76 -16.15 5.96
CA ARG A 159 -7.22 -17.16 5.04
C ARG A 159 -6.60 -18.31 5.80
#